data_AF-A0A7V6R464-F1
#
_entry.id   AF-A0A7V6R464-F1
#
_cell.length_a   1.000
_cell.length_b   1.000
_cell.length_c   1.000
_cell.angle_alpha   90.00
_cell.angle_beta   90.00
_cell.angle_gamma   90.00
#
_symmetry.space_group_name_H-M   'P 1'
#
loop_
_entity.id
_entity.type
_entity.pdbx_description
1 polymer ?
#
loop_
_entity_poly.entity_id
_entity_poly.type
_entity_poly.pdbx_seq_one_letter_code
_entity_poly.pdbx_strand_id
1 'polypeptide(L)'
;MDRKERILAFMREDAYKPLLFNELVMVLDVPKSDIELFRQVLEELEREGKIFKTHKNRYGVPERMSLIVGRLQGNERGYGFVIPDDETFDDIFIPADGLNGAMHNDRVIARYTKKVIGDRSAEGEIIRILDRANKTVVGIFESSRYFGFVVPDDRRISGDIFVPKDEFNGAKSGDKVVVEIVKWPEKRRNAEGKVIEVIGNVNDPGTDIVSIIKSFKLNETFPDDVLAQADKIPDTVTEDMLKGRR
;
A
#
# COMPACT_ATOMS: atom_id res chain seq x y z
N MET A 1 6.20 -29.34 -4.63
CA MET A 1 5.23 -28.24 -4.47
C MET A 1 5.42 -27.64 -3.12
N ASP A 2 5.53 -26.31 -3.09
CA ASP A 2 5.47 -25.54 -1.87
C ASP A 2 4.14 -25.82 -1.12
N ARG A 3 4.14 -25.77 0.22
CA ARG A 3 2.93 -26.03 1.03
C ARG A 3 1.81 -25.05 0.67
N LYS A 4 2.18 -23.80 0.36
CA LYS A 4 1.26 -22.76 -0.13
C LYS A 4 0.59 -23.16 -1.45
N GLU A 5 1.36 -23.63 -2.42
CA GLU A 5 0.85 -24.05 -3.73
C GLU A 5 -0.19 -25.17 -3.60
N ARG A 6 0.03 -26.14 -2.72
CA ARG A 6 -0.92 -27.24 -2.48
C ARG A 6 -2.26 -26.74 -1.92
N ILE A 7 -2.23 -25.80 -0.98
CA ILE A 7 -3.44 -25.20 -0.40
C ILE A 7 -4.20 -24.42 -1.48
N LEU A 8 -3.49 -23.60 -2.26
CA LEU A 8 -4.08 -22.81 -3.34
C LEU A 8 -4.67 -23.69 -4.44
N ALA A 9 -3.96 -24.75 -4.85
CA ALA A 9 -4.46 -25.71 -5.82
C ALA A 9 -5.76 -26.36 -5.34
N PHE A 10 -5.79 -26.84 -4.10
CA PHE A 10 -6.99 -27.42 -3.49
C PHE A 10 -8.17 -26.44 -3.46
N MET A 11 -7.94 -25.18 -3.10
CA MET A 11 -9.00 -24.16 -3.08
C MET A 11 -9.50 -23.75 -4.48
N ARG A 12 -8.70 -23.98 -5.53
CA ARG A 12 -9.04 -23.69 -6.93
C ARG A 12 -9.82 -24.79 -7.63
N GLU A 13 -9.86 -26.01 -7.08
CA GLU A 13 -10.65 -27.11 -7.65
C GLU A 13 -12.14 -26.75 -7.74
N ASP A 14 -12.80 -27.02 -8.87
CA ASP A 14 -14.21 -26.63 -9.09
C ASP A 14 -15.18 -27.09 -7.98
N ALA A 15 -14.93 -28.26 -7.40
CA ALA A 15 -15.74 -28.81 -6.31
C ALA A 15 -15.54 -28.12 -4.95
N TYR A 16 -14.45 -27.35 -4.79
CA TYR A 16 -14.13 -26.70 -3.52
C TYR A 16 -15.17 -25.64 -3.16
N LYS A 17 -15.55 -25.65 -1.88
CA LYS A 17 -16.40 -24.65 -1.24
C LYS A 17 -15.63 -24.05 -0.07
N PRO A 18 -15.75 -22.75 0.23
CA PRO A 18 -15.03 -22.14 1.34
C PRO A 18 -15.22 -22.88 2.67
N LEU A 19 -14.12 -23.33 3.25
CA LEU A 19 -14.09 -24.18 4.45
C LEU A 19 -13.62 -23.41 5.69
N LEU A 20 -14.09 -23.82 6.86
CA LEU A 20 -13.57 -23.41 8.17
C LEU A 20 -12.14 -23.95 8.37
N PHE A 21 -11.39 -23.34 9.29
CA PHE A 21 -10.04 -23.82 9.63
C PHE A 21 -10.00 -25.30 10.00
N ASN A 22 -10.91 -25.75 10.87
CA ASN A 22 -10.95 -27.16 11.29
C ASN A 22 -11.36 -28.11 10.15
N GLU A 23 -12.22 -27.65 9.23
CA GLU A 23 -12.60 -28.41 8.04
C GLU A 23 -11.38 -28.56 7.10
N LEU A 24 -10.58 -27.51 6.92
CA LEU A 24 -9.34 -27.57 6.14
C LEU A 24 -8.31 -28.51 6.77
N VAL A 25 -8.14 -28.47 8.10
CA VAL A 25 -7.23 -29.37 8.83
C VAL A 25 -7.62 -30.83 8.59
N MET A 26 -8.91 -31.16 8.61
CA MET A 26 -9.40 -32.51 8.35
C MET A 26 -9.23 -32.92 6.88
N VAL A 27 -9.61 -32.07 5.93
CA VAL A 27 -9.61 -32.44 4.50
C VAL A 27 -8.20 -32.51 3.93
N LEU A 28 -7.28 -31.66 4.41
CA LEU A 28 -5.87 -31.68 4.00
C LEU A 28 -5.02 -32.64 4.84
N ASP A 29 -5.63 -33.40 5.75
CA ASP A 29 -4.98 -34.35 6.66
C ASP A 29 -3.77 -33.75 7.39
N VAL A 30 -3.96 -32.57 7.98
CA VAL A 30 -2.88 -31.84 8.66
C VAL A 30 -2.59 -32.51 10.01
N PRO A 31 -1.36 -33.02 10.24
CA PRO A 31 -0.99 -33.65 11.50
C PRO A 31 -1.13 -32.67 12.68
N LYS A 32 -1.48 -33.19 13.86
CA LYS A 32 -1.64 -32.36 15.07
C LYS A 32 -0.40 -31.53 15.41
N SER A 33 0.80 -32.04 15.13
CA SER A 33 2.08 -31.33 15.31
C SER A 33 2.22 -30.10 14.42
N ASP A 34 1.56 -30.10 13.26
CA ASP A 34 1.75 -29.12 12.20
C ASP A 34 0.62 -28.10 12.15
N ILE A 35 -0.38 -28.19 13.04
CA ILE A 35 -1.54 -27.29 13.07
C ILE A 35 -1.11 -25.82 13.22
N GLU A 36 -0.11 -25.54 14.07
CA GLU A 36 0.37 -24.17 14.26
C GLU A 36 1.04 -23.62 13.01
N LEU A 37 1.86 -24.45 12.37
CA LEU A 37 2.53 -24.10 11.12
C LEU A 37 1.52 -23.90 9.98
N PHE A 38 0.48 -24.73 9.92
CA PHE A 38 -0.61 -24.58 8.96
C PHE A 38 -1.37 -23.27 9.16
N ARG A 39 -1.59 -22.86 10.42
CA ARG A 39 -2.18 -21.54 10.73
C ARG A 39 -1.32 -20.40 10.21
N GLN A 40 -0.02 -20.43 10.48
CA GLN A 40 0.92 -19.41 10.00
C GLN A 40 0.92 -19.33 8.46
N VAL A 41 0.87 -20.47 7.76
CA VAL A 41 0.80 -20.49 6.29
C VAL A 41 -0.51 -19.86 5.79
N LEU A 42 -1.66 -20.14 6.42
CA LEU A 42 -2.92 -19.50 6.04
C LEU A 42 -2.91 -17.99 6.32
N GLU A 43 -2.37 -17.55 7.45
CA GLU A 43 -2.21 -16.13 7.79
C GLU A 43 -1.32 -15.41 6.78
N GLU A 44 -0.24 -16.05 6.36
CA GLU A 44 0.66 -15.54 5.33
C GLU A 44 -0.03 -15.43 3.96
N LEU A 45 -0.75 -16.47 3.53
CA LEU A 45 -1.54 -16.46 2.30
C LEU A 45 -2.64 -15.38 2.34
N GLU A 46 -3.25 -15.13 3.50
CA GLU A 46 -4.25 -14.08 3.69
C GLU A 46 -3.62 -12.69 3.59
N ARG A 47 -2.45 -12.48 4.22
CA ARG A 47 -1.67 -11.23 4.13
C ARG A 47 -1.22 -10.95 2.70
N GLU A 48 -0.80 -11.98 1.97
CA GLU A 48 -0.47 -11.90 0.54
C GLU A 48 -1.71 -11.68 -0.34
N GLY A 49 -2.92 -11.80 0.19
CA GLY A 49 -4.17 -11.72 -0.57
C GLY A 49 -4.43 -12.92 -1.48
N LYS A 50 -3.66 -14.01 -1.35
CA LYS A 50 -3.85 -15.24 -2.14
C LYS A 50 -5.07 -16.04 -1.67
N ILE A 51 -5.46 -15.87 -0.41
CA ILE A 51 -6.72 -16.36 0.14
C ILE A 51 -7.47 -15.23 0.85
N PHE A 52 -8.76 -15.41 1.02
CA PHE A 52 -9.63 -14.49 1.74
C PHE A 52 -10.41 -15.24 2.82
N LYS A 53 -10.34 -14.73 4.06
CA LYS A 53 -11.16 -15.20 5.17
C LYS A 53 -12.42 -14.35 5.28
N THR A 54 -13.56 -15.00 5.10
CA THR A 54 -14.89 -14.38 5.24
C THR A 54 -15.22 -14.09 6.71
N HIS A 55 -16.23 -13.22 6.93
CA HIS A 55 -16.79 -13.00 8.27
C HIS A 55 -17.34 -14.27 8.94
N LYS A 56 -17.68 -15.31 8.17
CA LYS A 56 -18.09 -16.62 8.68
C LYS A 56 -16.91 -17.55 8.99
N ASN A 57 -15.67 -17.01 9.04
CA ASN A 57 -14.42 -17.73 9.26
C ASN A 57 -14.11 -18.83 8.23
N ARG A 58 -14.69 -18.71 7.02
CA ARG A 58 -14.42 -19.60 5.89
C ARG A 58 -13.35 -19.00 4.99
N TYR A 59 -12.40 -19.83 4.57
CA TYR A 59 -11.30 -19.48 3.68
C TYR A 59 -11.64 -19.85 2.25
N GLY A 60 -11.16 -19.08 1.28
CA GLY A 60 -11.26 -19.40 -0.14
C GLY A 60 -10.37 -18.48 -0.95
N VAL A 61 -10.18 -18.79 -2.23
CA VAL A 61 -9.41 -17.93 -3.15
C VAL A 61 -10.27 -16.75 -3.64
N PRO A 62 -9.74 -15.51 -3.70
CA PRO A 62 -10.51 -14.31 -4.07
C PRO A 62 -11.24 -14.43 -5.41
N GLU A 63 -10.58 -15.00 -6.42
CA GLU A 63 -11.09 -15.11 -7.80
C GLU A 63 -12.41 -15.92 -7.88
N ARG A 64 -12.64 -16.85 -6.95
CA ARG A 64 -13.87 -17.66 -6.87
C ARG A 64 -14.96 -17.03 -6.02
N MET A 65 -14.69 -15.87 -5.41
CA MET A 65 -15.59 -15.17 -4.51
C MET A 65 -16.07 -13.82 -5.09
N SER A 66 -15.89 -13.61 -6.40
CA SER A 66 -16.11 -12.32 -7.06
C SER A 66 -15.29 -11.19 -6.43
N LEU A 67 -14.09 -11.52 -5.98
CA LEU A 67 -13.14 -10.58 -5.41
C LEU A 67 -11.94 -10.44 -6.36
N ILE A 68 -11.41 -9.23 -6.47
CA ILE A 68 -10.15 -8.95 -7.15
C ILE A 68 -9.13 -8.50 -6.11
N VAL A 69 -7.87 -8.84 -6.33
CA VAL A 69 -6.74 -8.30 -5.58
C VAL A 69 -5.92 -7.44 -6.52
N GLY A 70 -5.51 -6.27 -6.06
CA GLY A 70 -4.80 -5.34 -6.92
C GLY A 70 -4.35 -4.09 -6.18
N ARG A 71 -3.80 -3.15 -6.95
CA ARG A 71 -3.35 -1.84 -6.46
C ARG A 71 -4.40 -0.78 -6.79
N LEU A 72 -4.74 0.06 -5.81
CA LEU A 72 -5.63 1.17 -6.01
C LEU A 72 -4.91 2.36 -6.67
N GLN A 73 -5.34 2.76 -7.86
CA GLN A 73 -4.99 4.04 -8.46
C GLN A 73 -6.06 5.08 -8.12
N GLY A 74 -5.74 6.03 -7.24
CA GLY A 74 -6.64 7.13 -6.89
C GLY A 74 -6.72 8.18 -8.00
N ASN A 75 -7.75 9.01 -7.91
CA ASN A 75 -7.97 10.16 -8.79
C ASN A 75 -8.26 11.41 -7.96
N GLU A 76 -7.86 12.58 -8.45
CA GLU A 76 -8.09 13.88 -7.81
C GLU A 76 -9.56 14.18 -7.51
N ARG A 77 -10.49 13.59 -8.29
CA ARG A 77 -11.94 13.74 -8.09
C ARG A 77 -12.51 12.81 -7.00
N GLY A 78 -11.65 12.04 -6.33
CA GLY A 78 -12.02 11.21 -5.18
C GLY A 78 -12.56 9.81 -5.50
N TYR A 79 -12.54 9.38 -6.77
CA TYR A 79 -12.74 7.98 -7.14
C TYR A 79 -11.39 7.30 -7.41
N GLY A 80 -11.39 6.01 -7.72
CA GLY A 80 -10.18 5.31 -8.16
C GLY A 80 -10.45 4.13 -9.08
N PHE A 81 -9.38 3.47 -9.49
CA PHE A 81 -9.41 2.20 -10.22
C PHE A 81 -8.57 1.18 -9.48
N VAL A 82 -9.04 -0.05 -9.35
CA VAL A 82 -8.20 -1.16 -8.89
C VAL A 82 -7.61 -1.82 -10.12
N ILE A 83 -6.28 -1.72 -10.23
CA ILE A 83 -5.49 -2.42 -11.23
C ILE A 83 -5.21 -3.82 -10.67
N PRO A 84 -5.76 -4.89 -11.26
CA PRO A 84 -5.59 -6.25 -10.76
C PRO A 84 -4.12 -6.69 -10.75
N ASP A 85 -3.76 -7.55 -9.80
CA ASP A 85 -2.44 -8.22 -9.80
C ASP A 85 -2.31 -9.23 -10.96
N ASP A 86 -3.44 -9.75 -11.44
CA ASP A 86 -3.54 -10.64 -12.59
C ASP A 86 -4.00 -9.83 -13.80
N GLU A 87 -3.08 -9.59 -14.74
CA GLU A 87 -3.29 -8.77 -15.93
C GLU A 87 -4.33 -9.34 -16.92
N THR A 88 -4.85 -10.56 -16.67
CA THR A 88 -5.97 -11.10 -17.46
C THR A 88 -7.32 -10.47 -17.12
N PHE A 89 -7.40 -9.72 -16.02
CA PHE A 89 -8.59 -8.99 -15.60
C PHE A 89 -8.47 -7.50 -15.93
N ASP A 90 -9.58 -6.90 -16.36
CA ASP A 90 -9.68 -5.46 -16.57
C ASP A 90 -9.72 -4.69 -15.25
N ASP A 91 -9.31 -3.41 -15.32
CA ASP A 91 -9.42 -2.47 -14.21
C ASP A 91 -10.86 -2.31 -13.72
N ILE A 92 -11.02 -2.22 -12.40
CA ILE A 92 -12.31 -2.00 -11.76
C ILE A 92 -12.44 -0.55 -11.33
N PHE A 93 -13.48 0.14 -11.79
CA PHE A 93 -13.83 1.46 -11.29
C PHE A 93 -14.38 1.37 -9.86
N ILE A 94 -13.81 2.18 -8.95
CA ILE A 94 -14.25 2.32 -7.57
C ILE A 94 -14.77 3.75 -7.37
N PRO A 95 -16.08 3.94 -7.15
CA PRO A 95 -16.63 5.25 -6.85
C PRO A 95 -16.13 5.73 -5.47
N ALA A 96 -16.26 7.03 -5.20
CA ALA A 96 -15.75 7.65 -3.98
C ALA A 96 -16.28 7.00 -2.68
N ASP A 97 -17.56 6.62 -2.66
CA ASP A 97 -18.20 5.92 -1.54
C ASP A 97 -17.77 4.45 -1.42
N GLY A 98 -17.25 3.87 -2.51
CA GLY A 98 -16.68 2.53 -2.59
C GLY A 98 -15.21 2.43 -2.17
N LEU A 99 -14.50 3.55 -2.00
CA LEU A 99 -13.08 3.53 -1.59
C LEU A 99 -12.88 3.00 -0.16
N ASN A 100 -13.88 3.17 0.72
CA ASN A 100 -13.87 2.67 2.10
C ASN A 100 -12.55 2.93 2.87
N GLY A 101 -11.97 4.12 2.69
CA GLY A 101 -10.76 4.54 3.39
C GLY A 101 -9.44 4.10 2.76
N ALA A 102 -9.47 3.46 1.59
CA ALA A 102 -8.27 3.16 0.82
C ALA A 102 -7.71 4.44 0.16
N MET A 103 -6.38 4.53 0.12
CA MET A 103 -5.64 5.64 -0.48
C MET A 103 -4.88 5.17 -1.72
N HIS A 104 -4.45 6.12 -2.55
CA HIS A 104 -3.67 5.81 -3.75
C HIS A 104 -2.45 4.90 -3.43
N ASN A 105 -2.20 3.91 -4.28
CA ASN A 105 -1.17 2.87 -4.15
C ASN A 105 -1.39 1.85 -3.04
N ASP A 106 -2.45 1.94 -2.23
CA ASP A 106 -2.80 0.85 -1.32
C ASP A 106 -3.04 -0.44 -2.11
N ARG A 107 -2.55 -1.56 -1.57
CA ARG A 107 -2.88 -2.90 -2.09
C ARG A 107 -4.16 -3.35 -1.42
N VAL A 108 -5.16 -3.74 -2.21
CA VAL A 108 -6.54 -3.88 -1.75
C VAL A 108 -7.18 -5.16 -2.28
N ILE A 109 -8.26 -5.57 -1.61
CA ILE A 109 -9.23 -6.52 -2.13
C ILE A 109 -10.50 -5.74 -2.45
N ALA A 110 -10.94 -5.77 -3.71
CA ALA A 110 -12.20 -5.19 -4.14
C ALA A 110 -13.23 -6.28 -4.44
N ARG A 111 -14.50 -5.95 -4.25
CA ARG A 111 -15.63 -6.79 -4.64
C ARG A 111 -16.36 -6.14 -5.81
N TYR A 112 -16.69 -6.91 -6.84
CA TYR A 112 -17.55 -6.45 -7.92
C TYR A 112 -18.97 -6.13 -7.39
N THR A 113 -19.46 -4.93 -7.65
CA THR A 113 -20.83 -4.49 -7.31
C THR A 113 -21.73 -4.46 -8.53
N LYS A 114 -21.18 -4.13 -9.71
CA LYS A 114 -21.86 -4.23 -11.00
C LYS A 114 -20.96 -4.89 -12.03
N LYS A 115 -21.52 -5.85 -12.76
CA LYS A 115 -20.86 -6.44 -13.93
C LYS A 115 -20.85 -5.43 -15.08
N VAL A 116 -19.90 -5.57 -15.99
CA VAL A 116 -19.79 -4.79 -17.23
C VAL A 116 -21.14 -4.75 -17.95
N ILE A 117 -21.61 -3.55 -18.28
CA ILE A 117 -22.81 -3.31 -19.11
C ILE A 117 -22.36 -2.49 -20.32
N GLY A 118 -22.27 -3.13 -21.49
CA GLY A 118 -21.76 -2.51 -22.72
C GLY A 118 -20.29 -2.09 -22.57
N ASP A 119 -19.96 -0.87 -22.94
CA ASP A 119 -18.58 -0.32 -22.88
C ASP A 119 -18.18 0.21 -21.48
N ARG A 120 -19.01 0.02 -20.45
CA ARG A 120 -18.70 0.53 -19.10
C ARG A 120 -17.83 -0.46 -18.33
N SER A 121 -16.68 0.01 -17.84
CA SER A 121 -15.82 -0.72 -16.91
C SER A 121 -16.62 -1.29 -15.74
N ALA A 122 -16.17 -2.44 -15.22
CA ALA A 122 -16.79 -3.04 -14.05
C ALA A 122 -16.72 -2.07 -12.86
N GLU A 123 -17.77 -2.05 -12.03
CA GLU A 123 -17.79 -1.25 -10.80
C GLU A 123 -17.58 -2.16 -9.58
N GLY A 124 -16.89 -1.64 -8.57
CA GLY A 124 -16.66 -2.37 -7.32
C GLY A 124 -16.56 -1.47 -6.10
N GLU A 125 -16.34 -2.11 -4.95
CA GLU A 125 -16.04 -1.45 -3.68
C GLU A 125 -14.82 -2.12 -3.03
N ILE A 126 -14.01 -1.35 -2.31
CA ILE A 126 -12.92 -1.89 -1.49
C ILE A 126 -13.51 -2.54 -0.25
N ILE A 127 -13.20 -3.82 -0.03
CA ILE A 127 -13.66 -4.56 1.15
C ILE A 127 -12.55 -4.82 2.17
N ARG A 128 -11.28 -4.73 1.74
CA ARG A 128 -10.12 -4.92 2.60
C ARG A 128 -8.90 -4.22 2.01
N ILE A 129 -8.04 -3.71 2.88
CA ILE A 129 -6.77 -3.10 2.53
C ILE A 129 -5.69 -4.03 3.09
N LEU A 130 -4.87 -4.57 2.20
CA LEU A 130 -3.83 -5.55 2.51
C LEU A 130 -2.53 -4.88 2.93
N ASP A 131 -2.16 -3.81 2.22
CA ASP A 131 -0.97 -3.03 2.52
C ASP A 131 -1.20 -1.54 2.26
N ARG A 132 -0.65 -0.70 3.14
CA ARG A 132 -0.83 0.76 3.15
C ARG A 132 0.41 1.43 2.57
N ALA A 133 0.24 2.12 1.44
CA ALA A 133 1.36 2.75 0.75
C ALA A 133 1.83 4.07 1.40
N ASN A 134 0.88 4.83 1.96
CA ASN A 134 1.08 6.22 2.36
C ASN A 134 1.20 6.41 3.87
N LYS A 135 2.12 5.70 4.54
CA LYS A 135 2.37 5.90 5.99
C LYS A 135 2.78 7.35 6.29
N THR A 136 3.54 7.94 5.38
CA THR A 136 3.88 9.35 5.36
C THR A 136 3.42 9.97 4.05
N VAL A 137 3.06 11.25 4.08
CA VAL A 137 2.65 12.04 2.91
C VAL A 137 3.39 13.36 2.94
N VAL A 138 3.85 13.80 1.77
CA VAL A 138 4.44 15.14 1.59
C VAL A 138 3.35 16.07 1.07
N GLY A 139 3.28 17.27 1.63
CA GLY A 139 2.28 18.25 1.22
C GLY A 139 2.54 19.64 1.79
N ILE A 140 1.65 20.56 1.43
CA ILE A 140 1.69 21.94 1.91
C ILE A 140 0.81 22.04 3.16
N PHE A 141 1.37 22.59 4.23
CA PHE A 141 0.65 22.82 5.48
C PHE A 141 -0.16 24.12 5.40
N GLU A 142 -1.44 24.04 5.76
CA GLU A 142 -2.36 25.16 5.85
C GLU A 142 -2.94 25.23 7.26
N SER A 143 -2.56 26.26 8.02
CA SER A 143 -2.99 26.39 9.41
C SER A 143 -4.28 27.20 9.54
N SER A 144 -5.22 26.71 10.34
CA SER A 144 -6.37 27.44 10.87
C SER A 144 -6.20 27.72 12.38
N ARG A 145 -7.17 28.42 13.00
CA ARG A 145 -7.06 28.87 14.41
C ARG A 145 -6.86 27.73 15.43
N TYR A 146 -7.44 26.57 15.17
CA TYR A 146 -7.50 25.43 16.12
C TYR A 146 -7.04 24.09 15.53
N PHE A 147 -6.72 24.04 14.25
CA PHE A 147 -6.30 22.83 13.53
C PHE A 147 -5.60 23.27 12.24
N GLY A 148 -4.97 22.35 11.55
CA GLY A 148 -4.40 22.56 10.23
C GLY A 148 -4.77 21.43 9.28
N PHE A 149 -4.42 21.63 8.02
CA PHE A 149 -4.49 20.59 7.00
C PHE A 149 -3.14 20.48 6.31
N VAL A 150 -2.81 19.28 5.83
CA VAL A 150 -1.75 19.08 4.84
C VAL A 150 -2.43 18.70 3.54
N VAL A 151 -2.28 19.55 2.54
CA VAL A 151 -2.74 19.31 1.17
C VAL A 151 -1.67 18.46 0.48
N PRO A 152 -1.95 17.19 0.10
CA PRO A 152 -0.95 16.32 -0.50
C PRO A 152 -0.41 16.85 -1.83
N ASP A 153 0.88 16.66 -2.08
CA ASP A 153 1.49 16.98 -3.36
C ASP A 153 1.01 16.01 -4.46
N ASP A 154 0.83 14.73 -4.13
CA ASP A 154 0.20 13.76 -5.03
C ASP A 154 -1.33 13.92 -4.99
N ARG A 155 -1.87 14.62 -5.99
CA ARG A 155 -3.31 14.91 -6.14
C ARG A 155 -4.19 13.65 -6.23
N ARG A 156 -3.63 12.46 -6.49
CA ARG A 156 -4.38 11.20 -6.45
C ARG A 156 -4.77 10.80 -5.02
N ILE A 157 -4.13 11.39 -4.02
CA ILE A 157 -4.61 11.41 -2.64
C ILE A 157 -5.55 12.61 -2.51
N SER A 158 -6.83 12.40 -2.78
CA SER A 158 -7.81 13.48 -2.93
C SER A 158 -8.22 14.19 -1.64
N GLY A 159 -7.95 13.58 -0.48
CA GLY A 159 -8.36 14.11 0.82
C GLY A 159 -7.21 14.80 1.54
N ASP A 160 -7.44 16.04 1.99
CA ASP A 160 -6.51 16.76 2.86
C ASP A 160 -6.35 16.03 4.20
N ILE A 161 -5.14 16.04 4.74
CA ILE A 161 -4.83 15.35 6.00
C ILE A 161 -5.03 16.33 7.15
N PHE A 162 -6.00 16.04 8.01
CA PHE A 162 -6.26 16.85 9.20
C PHE A 162 -5.11 16.73 10.20
N VAL A 163 -4.64 17.86 10.72
CA VAL A 163 -3.59 17.90 11.74
C VAL A 163 -4.11 18.65 12.97
N PRO A 164 -4.20 17.99 14.14
CA PRO A 164 -4.47 18.66 15.42
C PRO A 164 -3.44 19.74 15.74
N LYS A 165 -3.82 20.79 16.48
CA LYS A 165 -2.94 21.94 16.77
C LYS A 165 -1.66 21.57 17.51
N ASP A 166 -1.74 20.60 18.40
CA ASP A 166 -0.65 20.03 19.17
C ASP A 166 0.33 19.20 18.32
N GLU A 167 -0.08 18.80 17.11
CA GLU A 167 0.67 17.95 16.19
C GLU A 167 1.28 18.73 15.01
N PHE A 168 1.34 20.07 15.09
CA PHE A 168 1.90 20.92 14.04
C PHE A 168 3.43 20.82 13.94
N ASN A 169 4.10 20.43 15.01
CA ASN A 169 5.57 20.38 15.09
C ASN A 169 6.26 21.67 14.59
N GLY A 170 5.68 22.83 14.93
CA GLY A 170 6.21 24.15 14.55
C GLY A 170 5.92 24.60 13.12
N ALA A 171 5.22 23.81 12.31
CA ALA A 171 4.85 24.16 10.95
C ALA A 171 3.98 25.44 10.89
N LYS A 172 4.23 26.26 9.87
CA LYS A 172 3.48 27.47 9.55
C LYS A 172 2.78 27.32 8.21
N SER A 173 1.70 28.07 8.01
CA SER A 173 0.96 28.04 6.75
C SER A 173 1.90 28.36 5.57
N GLY A 174 1.85 27.54 4.52
CA GLY A 174 2.72 27.65 3.36
C GLY A 174 4.04 26.86 3.47
N ASP A 175 4.30 26.21 4.60
CA ASP A 175 5.45 25.31 4.74
C ASP A 175 5.18 23.99 4.03
N LYS A 176 6.23 23.47 3.39
CA LYS A 176 6.28 22.10 2.89
C LYS A 176 6.63 21.18 4.05
N VAL A 177 5.83 20.14 4.26
CA VAL A 177 5.96 19.25 5.41
C VAL A 177 5.85 17.78 5.02
N VAL A 178 6.42 16.93 5.86
CA VAL A 178 6.14 15.49 5.87
C VAL A 178 5.19 15.22 7.04
N VAL A 179 4.02 14.64 6.74
CA VAL A 179 3.01 14.25 7.72
C VAL A 179 2.94 12.73 7.82
N GLU A 180 2.96 12.19 9.04
CA GLU A 180 2.69 10.78 9.32
C GLU A 180 1.18 10.59 9.52
N ILE A 181 0.58 9.60 8.85
CA ILE A 181 -0.83 9.26 9.03
C ILE A 181 -1.00 8.49 10.34
N VAL A 182 -1.72 9.09 11.30
CA VAL A 182 -2.05 8.46 12.59
C VAL A 182 -3.42 7.80 12.58
N LYS A 183 -4.36 8.33 11.77
CA LYS A 183 -5.64 7.68 11.48
C LYS A 183 -5.92 7.73 9.99
N TRP A 184 -6.21 6.57 9.42
CA TRP A 184 -6.56 6.45 8.01
C TRP A 184 -7.95 7.05 7.75
N PRO A 185 -8.23 7.46 6.50
CA PRO A 185 -9.56 7.94 6.15
C PRO A 185 -10.64 6.90 6.44
N GLU A 186 -11.81 7.39 6.85
CA GLU A 186 -13.03 6.60 6.97
C GLU A 186 -14.13 7.28 6.16
N LYS A 187 -15.25 6.60 5.86
CA LYS A 187 -16.29 7.04 4.91
C LYS A 187 -16.59 8.54 4.82
N ARG A 188 -16.65 9.25 5.96
CA ARG A 188 -16.95 10.70 6.01
C ARG A 188 -15.89 11.51 6.76
N ARG A 189 -14.71 10.94 6.95
CA ARG A 189 -13.61 11.54 7.71
C ARG A 189 -12.31 11.41 6.93
N ASN A 190 -11.65 12.55 6.75
CA ASN A 190 -10.31 12.58 6.19
C ASN A 190 -9.32 11.85 7.10
N ALA A 191 -8.14 11.56 6.56
CA ALA A 191 -7.03 11.09 7.36
C ALA A 191 -6.68 12.13 8.43
N GLU A 192 -6.21 11.64 9.58
CA GLU A 192 -5.59 12.45 10.62
C GLU A 192 -4.10 12.13 10.64
N GLY A 193 -3.28 13.17 10.76
CA GLY A 193 -1.84 13.04 10.77
C GLY A 193 -1.18 13.97 11.77
N LYS A 194 0.12 13.74 11.95
CA LYS A 194 1.03 14.62 12.70
C LYS A 194 2.22 15.01 11.85
N VAL A 195 2.65 16.25 11.95
CA VAL A 195 3.83 16.72 11.20
C VAL A 195 5.07 16.13 11.86
N ILE A 196 5.83 15.34 11.12
CA ILE A 196 7.09 14.75 11.60
C ILE A 196 8.31 15.53 11.15
N GLU A 197 8.19 16.31 10.07
CA GLU A 197 9.29 17.08 9.49
C GLU A 197 8.74 18.34 8.79
N VAL A 198 9.36 19.49 9.06
CA VAL A 198 9.13 20.73 8.31
C VAL A 198 10.32 20.91 7.37
N ILE A 199 10.07 20.82 6.06
CA ILE A 199 11.14 20.89 5.04
C ILE A 199 11.58 22.36 4.87
N GLY A 200 10.62 23.28 4.83
CA GLY A 200 10.88 24.71 4.64
C GLY A 200 9.67 25.42 4.04
N ASN A 201 9.76 26.73 3.80
CA ASN A 201 8.69 27.43 3.11
C ASN A 201 8.65 27.01 1.63
N VAL A 202 7.46 26.93 1.04
CA VAL A 202 7.32 26.58 -0.39
C VAL A 202 8.02 27.55 -1.34
N ASN A 203 8.31 28.78 -0.88
CA ASN A 203 9.03 29.80 -1.65
C ASN A 203 10.55 29.78 -1.43
N ASP A 204 11.06 28.96 -0.51
CA ASP A 204 12.48 28.89 -0.21
C ASP A 204 13.23 28.07 -1.29
N PRO A 205 14.42 28.52 -1.74
CA PRO A 205 15.22 27.74 -2.69
C PRO A 205 15.61 26.37 -2.14
N GLY A 206 15.41 25.30 -2.93
CA GLY A 206 15.81 23.93 -2.59
C GLY A 206 14.75 23.11 -1.86
N THR A 207 13.67 23.73 -1.36
CA THR A 207 12.52 23.03 -0.75
C THR A 207 11.86 22.05 -1.72
N ASP A 208 11.80 22.42 -3.00
CA ASP A 208 11.26 21.61 -4.09
C ASP A 208 12.05 20.30 -4.27
N ILE A 209 13.38 20.37 -4.30
CA ILE A 209 14.27 19.21 -4.45
C ILE A 209 14.08 18.23 -3.28
N VAL A 210 14.15 18.74 -2.05
CA VAL A 210 14.00 17.90 -0.84
C VAL A 210 12.60 17.29 -0.79
N SER A 211 11.56 18.03 -1.18
CA SER A 211 10.20 17.51 -1.23
C SER A 211 10.03 16.32 -2.18
N ILE A 212 10.66 16.36 -3.35
CA ILE A 212 10.64 15.26 -4.33
C ILE A 212 11.37 14.03 -3.78
N ILE A 213 12.57 14.21 -3.22
CA ILE A 213 13.35 13.13 -2.61
C ILE A 213 12.51 12.40 -1.55
N LYS A 214 11.84 13.15 -0.68
CA LYS A 214 10.99 12.61 0.39
C LYS A 214 9.71 11.96 -0.15
N SER A 215 9.05 12.57 -1.14
CA SER A 215 7.82 12.05 -1.74
C SER A 215 8.03 10.70 -2.42
N PHE A 216 9.16 10.53 -3.11
CA PHE A 216 9.55 9.27 -3.74
C PHE A 216 10.31 8.32 -2.80
N LYS A 217 10.49 8.69 -1.52
CA LYS A 217 11.24 7.92 -0.51
C LYS A 217 12.62 7.49 -1.03
N LEU A 218 13.30 8.39 -1.73
CA LEU A 218 14.63 8.13 -2.27
C LEU A 218 15.65 8.10 -1.14
N ASN A 219 16.57 7.14 -1.19
CA ASN A 219 17.67 7.08 -0.23
C ASN A 219 18.64 8.23 -0.53
N GLU A 220 18.79 9.12 0.45
CA GLU A 220 19.75 10.23 0.38
C GLU A 220 21.18 9.78 0.67
N THR A 221 21.33 8.65 1.36
CA THR A 221 22.61 8.10 1.79
C THR A 221 22.85 6.73 1.18
N PHE A 222 24.12 6.43 0.92
CA PHE A 222 24.55 5.08 0.59
C PHE A 222 24.65 4.25 1.88
N PRO A 223 24.37 2.93 1.81
CA PRO A 223 24.65 2.01 2.90
C PRO A 223 26.12 2.06 3.33
N ASP A 224 26.37 1.88 4.63
CA ASP A 224 27.72 1.98 5.22
C ASP A 224 28.72 0.98 4.61
N ASP A 225 28.25 -0.21 4.21
CA ASP A 225 29.07 -1.23 3.56
C ASP A 225 29.52 -0.79 2.16
N VAL A 226 28.66 -0.08 1.42
CA VAL A 226 28.98 0.53 0.12
C VAL A 226 30.02 1.63 0.28
N LEU A 227 29.86 2.51 1.26
CA LEU A 227 30.84 3.57 1.57
C LEU A 227 32.18 2.97 1.99
N ALA A 228 32.18 1.98 2.89
CA ALA A 228 33.39 1.30 3.33
C ALA A 228 34.09 0.52 2.19
N GLN A 229 33.36 0.07 1.18
CA GLN A 229 33.96 -0.49 -0.03
C GLN A 229 34.59 0.59 -0.90
N ALA A 230 33.91 1.73 -1.09
CA ALA A 230 34.42 2.85 -1.87
C ALA A 230 35.71 3.42 -1.26
N ASP A 231 35.76 3.59 0.06
CA ASP A 231 36.94 4.12 0.79
C ASP A 231 38.18 3.22 0.68
N LYS A 232 38.00 1.93 0.37
CA LYS A 232 39.12 1.00 0.13
C LYS A 232 39.72 1.13 -1.27
N ILE A 233 39.05 1.84 -2.18
CA ILE A 233 39.54 2.05 -3.53
C ILE A 233 40.53 3.22 -3.50
N PRO A 234 41.79 3.05 -3.95
CA PRO A 234 42.75 4.15 -3.98
C PRO A 234 42.30 5.26 -4.93
N ASP A 235 42.46 6.53 -4.50
CA ASP A 235 42.18 7.71 -5.33
C ASP A 235 43.05 7.79 -6.59
N THR A 236 44.25 7.18 -6.52
CA THR A 236 45.19 7.11 -7.64
C THR A 236 45.17 5.72 -8.27
N VAL A 237 45.10 5.68 -9.59
CA VAL A 237 45.20 4.44 -10.35
C VAL A 237 46.56 3.79 -10.07
N THR A 238 46.54 2.56 -9.55
CA THR A 238 47.75 1.77 -9.31
C THR A 238 48.22 1.10 -10.59
N GLU A 239 49.51 0.73 -10.68
CA GLU A 239 50.06 0.02 -11.84
C GLU A 239 49.33 -1.29 -12.14
N ASP A 240 48.88 -2.00 -11.10
CA ASP A 240 48.08 -3.23 -11.27
C ASP A 240 46.69 -2.96 -11.86
N MET A 241 46.09 -1.78 -11.61
CA MET A 241 44.82 -1.36 -12.23
C MET A 241 44.97 -0.95 -13.71
N LEU A 242 46.19 -0.73 -14.18
CA LEU A 242 46.49 -0.44 -15.60
C LEU A 242 46.68 -1.72 -16.43
N LYS A 243 46.93 -2.88 -15.81
CA LYS A 243 47.08 -4.14 -16.55
C LYS A 243 45.81 -4.48 -17.34
N GLY A 244 45.95 -4.62 -18.67
CA GLY A 244 44.85 -4.99 -19.56
C GLY A 244 43.94 -3.84 -20.02
N ARG A 245 44.24 -2.59 -19.64
CA ARG A 245 43.60 -1.39 -20.18
C ARG A 245 44.54 -0.73 -21.20
N ARG A 246 44.04 -0.38 -22.40
CA ARG A 246 44.79 0.28 -23.49
C ARG A 246 44.62 1.78 -23.44
#